data_AF-A0AAW1BGN0-F1
#
_entry.id   AF-A0AAW1BGN0-F1
#
_cell.length_a   1.000
_cell.length_b   1.000
_cell.length_c   1.000
_cell.angle_alpha   90.00
_cell.angle_beta   90.00
_cell.angle_gamma   90.00
#
_symmetry.space_group_name_H-M   'P 1'
#
loop_
_entity.id
_entity.type
_entity.pdbx_description
1 polymer ?
#
loop_
_entity_poly.entity_id
_entity_poly.type
_entity_poly.pdbx_seq_one_letter_code
_entity_poly.pdbx_strand_id
1 'polypeptide(L)'
;MYEDFQREPYIRGLQGFLDQASKLGLDVSLQKVDRNISRVFAILFTSMKTEELNRYRDTLRRAILLLSPRGAQTFINEVSAFFLESFS
;
A
#
# COMPACT_ATOMS: atom_id res chain seq x y z
N MET A 1 -1.64 -16.33 3.04
CA MET A 1 -1.60 -14.88 2.70
C MET A 1 -0.91 -14.61 1.36
N TYR A 2 0.17 -15.33 0.98
CA TYR A 2 0.80 -15.17 -0.33
C TYR A 2 0.08 -15.88 -1.50
N GLU A 3 -0.74 -16.91 -1.24
CA GLU A 3 -1.34 -17.74 -2.30
C GLU A 3 -2.36 -17.02 -3.20
N ASP A 4 -3.16 -16.09 -2.66
CA ASP A 4 -4.09 -15.28 -3.47
C ASP A 4 -3.36 -14.33 -4.43
N PHE A 5 -2.16 -13.87 -4.04
CA PHE A 5 -1.34 -12.99 -4.86
C PHE A 5 -0.60 -13.73 -5.98
N GLN A 6 -0.29 -15.03 -5.83
CA GLN A 6 0.39 -15.83 -6.86
C GLN A 6 -0.40 -15.97 -8.17
N ARG A 7 -1.72 -15.78 -8.11
CA ARG A 7 -2.60 -15.86 -9.29
C ARG A 7 -2.52 -14.60 -10.16
N GLU A 8 -2.06 -13.48 -9.60
CA GLU A 8 -1.92 -12.21 -10.33
C GLU A 8 -0.60 -12.18 -11.12
N PRO A 9 -0.63 -12.05 -12.46
CA PRO A 9 0.56 -12.16 -13.31
C PRO A 9 1.71 -11.22 -12.93
N TYR A 10 1.38 -10.01 -12.46
CA TYR A 10 2.36 -8.99 -12.08
C TYR A 10 3.07 -9.30 -10.76
N ILE A 11 2.46 -10.09 -9.88
CA ILE A 11 3.05 -10.43 -8.57
C ILE A 11 3.99 -11.63 -8.69
N ARG A 12 3.75 -12.55 -9.64
CA ARG A 12 4.72 -13.61 -9.96
C ARG A 12 6.09 -13.06 -10.33
N GLY A 13 6.14 -11.89 -10.99
CA GLY A 13 7.38 -11.18 -11.28
C GLY A 13 8.16 -10.71 -10.06
N LEU A 14 7.54 -10.68 -8.87
CA LEU A 14 8.15 -10.27 -7.61
C LEU A 14 8.59 -11.46 -6.75
N GLN A 15 8.33 -12.70 -7.16
CA GLN A 15 8.58 -13.87 -6.31
C GLN A 15 10.04 -13.92 -5.81
N GLY A 16 11.01 -13.72 -6.71
CA GLY A 16 12.43 -13.71 -6.35
C GLY A 16 12.81 -12.59 -5.39
N PHE A 17 12.18 -11.41 -5.52
CA PHE A 17 12.36 -10.30 -4.58
C PHE A 17 11.83 -10.66 -3.18
N LEU A 18 10.62 -11.24 -3.11
CA LEU A 18 9.99 -11.66 -1.85
C LEU A 18 10.80 -12.76 -1.16
N ASP A 19 11.26 -13.75 -1.92
CA ASP A 19 12.09 -14.85 -1.41
C ASP A 19 13.40 -14.33 -0.83
N GLN A 20 14.04 -13.36 -1.50
CA GLN A 20 15.26 -12.75 -1.01
C GLN A 20 15.01 -11.88 0.23
N ALA A 21 13.95 -11.08 0.25
CA ALA A 21 13.58 -10.27 1.40
C ALA A 21 13.32 -11.15 2.64
N SER A 22 12.61 -12.26 2.47
CA SER A 22 12.35 -13.24 3.53
C SER A 22 13.65 -13.87 4.05
N LYS A 23 14.57 -14.27 3.15
CA LYS A 23 15.90 -14.79 3.55
C LYS A 23 16.74 -13.80 4.36
N LEU A 24 16.55 -12.51 4.12
CA LEU A 24 17.23 -11.44 4.84
C LEU A 24 16.50 -11.04 6.15
N GLY A 25 15.36 -11.67 6.46
CA GLY A 25 14.56 -11.35 7.64
C GLY A 25 13.83 -10.01 7.55
N LEU A 26 13.58 -9.50 6.34
CA LEU A 26 12.84 -8.26 6.14
C LEU A 26 11.33 -8.52 6.28
N ASP A 27 10.65 -7.67 7.05
CA ASP A 27 9.19 -7.66 7.11
C ASP A 27 8.63 -6.96 5.87
N VAL A 28 7.99 -7.74 4.99
CA VAL A 28 7.43 -7.26 3.72
C VAL A 28 5.98 -7.69 3.62
N SER A 29 5.08 -6.72 3.53
CA SER A 29 3.68 -6.94 3.22
C SER A 29 3.35 -6.53 1.78
N LEU A 30 2.40 -7.24 1.17
CA LEU A 30 1.85 -6.89 -0.14
C LEU A 30 0.41 -6.46 0.04
N GLN A 31 0.07 -5.31 -0.54
CA GLN A 31 -1.29 -4.81 -0.55
C GLN A 31 -1.76 -4.59 -2.00
N LYS A 32 -2.87 -5.23 -2.35
CA LYS A 32 -3.55 -4.94 -3.61
C LYS A 32 -4.34 -3.64 -3.43
N VAL A 33 -4.07 -2.66 -4.28
CA VAL A 33 -4.82 -1.40 -4.31
C VAL A 33 -5.98 -1.56 -5.29
N ASP A 34 -7.19 -1.20 -4.86
CA ASP A 34 -8.36 -1.17 -5.74
C ASP A 34 -8.12 -0.20 -6.90
N ARG A 35 -8.76 -0.45 -8.06
CA ARG A 35 -8.67 0.46 -9.21
C ARG A 35 -9.18 1.86 -8.87
N ASN A 36 -10.15 1.97 -7.97
CA ASN A 36 -10.64 3.23 -7.45
C ASN A 36 -9.88 3.63 -6.18
N ILE A 37 -8.70 4.20 -6.38
CA ILE A 37 -7.80 4.63 -5.29
C ILE A 37 -8.48 5.64 -4.38
N SER A 38 -9.22 6.61 -4.91
CA SER A 38 -9.94 7.61 -4.11
C SER A 38 -10.94 6.97 -3.15
N ARG A 39 -11.64 5.90 -3.60
CA ARG A 39 -12.54 5.14 -2.71
C ARG A 39 -11.79 4.45 -1.58
N VAL A 40 -10.60 3.92 -1.83
CA VAL A 40 -9.77 3.30 -0.78
C VAL A 40 -9.47 4.33 0.31
N PHE A 41 -9.01 5.53 -0.05
CA PHE A 41 -8.70 6.58 0.91
C PHE A 41 -9.94 7.10 1.64
N ALA A 42 -11.09 7.24 0.96
CA ALA A 42 -12.34 7.63 1.61
C ALA A 42 -12.78 6.62 2.70
N ILE A 43 -12.61 5.31 2.44
CA ILE A 43 -12.89 4.27 3.45
C ILE A 43 -11.90 4.37 4.60
N LEU A 44 -10.61 4.53 4.32
CA LEU A 44 -9.59 4.70 5.37
C LEU A 44 -9.91 5.90 6.27
N PHE A 45 -10.31 7.02 5.69
CA PHE A 45 -10.70 8.25 6.40
C PHE A 45 -11.85 8.04 7.36
N THR A 46 -12.86 7.28 6.94
CA THR A 46 -14.12 7.16 7.66
C THR A 46 -14.17 5.99 8.64
N SER A 47 -13.30 4.99 8.48
CA SER A 47 -13.38 3.74 9.24
C SER A 47 -12.27 3.54 10.28
N MET A 48 -11.11 4.18 10.14
CA MET A 48 -9.96 3.94 11.03
C MET A 48 -9.89 4.92 12.19
N LYS A 49 -9.44 4.43 13.35
CA LYS A 49 -9.10 5.27 14.50
C LYS A 49 -7.74 5.93 14.31
N THR A 50 -7.48 7.04 15.02
CA THR A 50 -6.21 7.79 14.96
C THR A 50 -4.95 6.91 15.16
N GLU A 51 -5.00 5.93 16.06
CA GLU A 51 -3.89 4.99 16.30
C GLU A 51 -3.62 4.06 15.11
N GLU A 52 -4.68 3.63 14.41
CA GLU A 52 -4.57 2.83 13.19
C GLU A 52 -4.02 3.68 12.04
N LEU A 53 -4.45 4.94 11.95
CA LEU A 53 -3.92 5.90 10.97
C LEU A 53 -2.43 6.17 11.17
N ASN A 54 -1.98 6.30 12.42
CA ASN A 54 -0.55 6.44 12.72
C ASN A 54 0.26 5.22 12.28
N ARG A 55 -0.24 4.00 12.54
CA ARG A 55 0.43 2.77 12.08
C ARG A 55 0.46 2.64 10.56
N TYR A 56 -0.63 3.03 9.90
CA TYR A 56 -0.69 3.06 8.43
C TYR A 56 0.29 4.07 7.85
N ARG A 57 0.39 5.26 8.46
CA ARG A 57 1.41 6.28 8.11
C ARG A 57 2.82 5.73 8.20
N ASP A 58 3.14 5.04 9.29
CA ASP A 58 4.47 4.45 9.49
C ASP A 58 4.80 3.40 8.42
N THR A 59 3.82 2.61 8.02
CA THR A 59 3.94 1.64 6.91
C THR A 59 4.23 2.34 5.58
N LEU A 60 3.52 3.43 5.29
CA LEU A 60 3.71 4.18 4.04
C LEU A 60 5.05 4.90 3.92
N ARG A 61 5.81 5.09 5.03
CA ARG A 61 7.15 5.70 4.96
C ARG A 61 8.14 4.93 4.10
N ARG A 62 7.95 3.62 3.92
CA ARG A 62 8.83 2.74 3.13
C ARG A 62 8.02 1.82 2.22
N ALA A 63 7.21 2.41 1.35
CA ALA A 63 6.39 1.68 0.39
C ALA A 63 7.01 1.67 -1.02
N ILE A 64 6.82 0.56 -1.75
CA ILE A 64 7.10 0.46 -3.18
C ILE A 64 5.76 0.43 -3.91
N LEU A 65 5.55 1.36 -4.84
CA LEU A 65 4.31 1.44 -5.63
C LEU A 65 4.49 0.71 -6.96
N LEU A 66 3.73 -0.36 -7.15
CA LEU A 66 3.68 -1.13 -8.39
C LEU A 66 2.37 -0.83 -9.12
N LEU A 67 2.26 0.39 -9.64
CA LEU A 67 1.06 0.94 -10.29
C LEU A 67 1.41 1.54 -11.65
N SER A 68 0.41 1.74 -12.50
CA SER A 68 0.58 2.58 -13.70
C SER A 68 0.94 4.02 -13.28
N PRO A 69 1.62 4.81 -14.13
CA PRO A 69 2.01 6.19 -13.78
C PRO A 69 0.83 7.05 -13.29
N ARG A 70 -0.32 6.92 -13.96
CA ARG A 70 -1.55 7.62 -13.56
C ARG A 70 -2.05 7.16 -12.19
N GLY A 71 -2.06 5.85 -11.94
CA GLY A 71 -2.47 5.29 -10.65
C GLY A 71 -1.53 5.73 -9.52
N ALA A 72 -0.23 5.72 -9.76
CA ALA A 72 0.77 6.21 -8.81
C ALA A 72 0.57 7.69 -8.48
N GLN A 73 0.34 8.54 -9.48
CA GLN A 73 0.06 9.96 -9.27
C GLN A 73 -1.19 10.18 -8.41
N THR A 74 -2.30 9.48 -8.72
CA THR A 74 -3.52 9.56 -7.91
C THR A 74 -3.24 9.10 -6.48
N PHE A 75 -2.56 7.97 -6.29
CA PHE A 75 -2.23 7.45 -4.97
C PHE A 75 -1.42 8.46 -4.14
N ILE A 76 -0.37 9.04 -4.71
CA ILE A 76 0.48 10.02 -4.02
C ILE A 76 -0.33 11.27 -3.61
N ASN A 77 -1.18 11.76 -4.50
CA ASN A 77 -2.02 12.93 -4.22
C ASN A 77 -2.99 12.66 -3.07
N GLU A 78 -3.68 11.52 -3.09
CA GLU A 78 -4.63 11.11 -2.04
C GLU A 78 -3.93 10.90 -0.70
N VAL A 79 -2.77 10.22 -0.66
CA VAL A 79 -1.96 10.05 0.55
C VAL A 79 -1.55 11.40 1.15
N SER A 80 -1.13 12.33 0.30
CA SER A 80 -0.66 13.65 0.74
C SER A 80 -1.81 14.48 1.31
N ALA A 81 -2.95 14.50 0.63
CA ALA A 81 -4.16 15.15 1.13
C ALA A 81 -4.64 14.51 2.43
N PHE A 82 -4.70 13.17 2.47
CA PHE A 82 -5.10 12.39 3.63
C PHE A 82 -4.32 12.77 4.90
N PHE A 83 -2.99 12.83 4.80
CA PHE A 83 -2.15 13.13 5.95
C PHE A 83 -2.14 14.61 6.35
N LEU A 84 -2.40 15.53 5.41
CA LEU A 84 -2.58 16.93 5.75
C LEU A 84 -3.89 17.15 6.52
N GLU A 85 -4.99 16.54 6.09
CA GLU A 85 -6.29 16.71 6.75
C GLU A 85 -6.38 15.96 8.08
N SER A 86 -5.77 14.78 8.20
CA SER A 86 -5.87 13.95 9.41
C SER A 86 -5.00 14.40 10.58
N PHE A 87 -4.04 15.30 10.35
CA PHE A 87 -3.04 15.74 11.35
C PHE A 87 -2.90 17.27 11.44
N SER A 88 -3.84 18.03 10.86
CA SER A 88 -4.01 19.46 11.08
C SER A 88 -4.76 19.74 12.39
#